data_AF-A0A832YLD2-F1
#
_entry.id   AF-A0A832YLD2-F1
#
_cell.length_a   1.000
_cell.length_b   1.000
_cell.length_c   1.000
_cell.angle_alpha   90.00
_cell.angle_beta   90.00
_cell.angle_gamma   90.00
#
_symmetry.space_group_name_H-M   'P 1'
#
loop_
_entity.id
_entity.type
_entity.pdbx_description
1 polymer ?
#
loop_
_entity_poly.entity_id
_entity_poly.type
_entity_poly.pdbx_seq_one_letter_code
_entity_poly.pdbx_strand_id
1 'polypeptide(L)' 'FLTEAGEAGLGGLKGHRSVGGIRASMYNGCPIESVQALVDFMREFESRYS' A
#
# COMPACT_ATOMS: atom_id res chain seq x y z
N PHE A 1 4.01 -8.42 0.62
CA PHE A 1 3.34 -7.11 0.38
C PHE A 1 1.91 -7.06 0.90
N LEU A 2 0.86 -7.58 0.22
CA LEU A 2 -0.54 -7.33 0.64
C LEU A 2 -0.88 -7.80 2.06
N THR A 3 -0.35 -8.94 2.49
CA THR A 3 -0.52 -9.45 3.85
C THR A 3 0.14 -8.52 4.87
N GLU A 4 1.43 -8.24 4.72
CA GLU A 4 2.18 -7.34 5.61
C GLU A 4 1.65 -5.91 5.62
N ALA A 5 1.17 -5.42 4.47
CA ALA A 5 0.53 -4.11 4.38
C ALA A 5 -0.73 -4.09 5.25
N GLY A 6 -1.53 -5.16 5.22
CA GLY A 6 -2.69 -5.31 6.10
C GLY A 6 -2.32 -5.33 7.59
N GLU A 7 -1.22 -6.01 7.94
CA GLU A 7 -0.68 -6.03 9.31
C GLU A 7 -0.15 -4.65 9.75
N ALA A 8 0.38 -3.86 8.81
CA ALA A 8 0.81 -2.47 9.02
C ALA A 8 -0.35 -1.45 9.00
N GLY A 9 -1.61 -1.91 8.92
CA GLY A 9 -2.79 -1.05 8.86
C GLY A 9 -3.07 -0.41 7.49
N LEU A 10 -2.33 -0.80 6.45
CA LEU A 10 -2.47 -0.33 5.07
C LEU A 10 -3.42 -1.25 4.28
N GLY A 11 -4.72 -1.08 4.51
CA GLY A 11 -5.78 -1.82 3.82
C GLY A 11 -6.15 -1.29 2.43
N GLY A 12 -6.98 -2.05 1.70
CA GLY A 12 -7.58 -1.59 0.43
C GLY A 12 -6.64 -1.56 -0.79
N LEU A 13 -5.44 -2.12 -0.66
CA LEU A 13 -4.40 -2.09 -1.69
C LEU A 13 -4.50 -3.19 -2.76
N LYS A 14 -5.40 -4.18 -2.59
CA LYS A 14 -5.55 -5.27 -3.56
C LYS A 14 -6.04 -4.72 -4.91
N GLY A 15 -5.27 -4.97 -5.96
CA GLY A 15 -5.61 -4.56 -7.33
C GLY A 15 -6.86 -5.25 -7.86
N HIS A 16 -7.40 -4.72 -8.96
CA HIS A 16 -8.60 -5.29 -9.59
C HIS A 16 -8.32 -6.70 -10.13
N ARG A 17 -9.29 -7.61 -9.99
CA ARG A 17 -9.14 -9.04 -10.32
C ARG A 17 -8.63 -9.33 -11.73
N SER A 18 -8.91 -8.45 -12.70
CA SER A 18 -8.51 -8.65 -14.11
C SER A 18 -7.03 -8.35 -14.37
N VAL A 19 -6.39 -7.54 -13.53
CA VAL A 19 -4.99 -7.11 -13.72
C VAL A 19 -4.08 -7.59 -12.58
N GLY A 20 -4.66 -8.04 -11.47
CA GLY A 20 -3.90 -8.43 -10.28
C GLY A 20 -3.16 -7.24 -9.67
N GLY A 21 -2.02 -7.53 -9.05
CA GLY A 21 -1.13 -6.51 -8.50
C GLY A 21 -1.73 -5.70 -7.35
N ILE A 22 -1.26 -4.45 -7.25
CA ILE A 22 -1.55 -3.52 -6.15
C ILE A 22 -2.12 -2.23 -6.73
N ARG A 23 -3.11 -1.64 -6.05
CA ARG A 23 -3.67 -0.32 -6.38
C ARG A 23 -3.92 0.48 -5.11
N ALA A 24 -3.25 1.62 -4.98
CA ALA A 24 -3.57 2.63 -3.98
C ALA A 24 -4.61 3.61 -4.54
N SER A 25 -5.72 3.80 -3.84
CA SER A 25 -6.76 4.77 -4.25
C SER A 25 -6.57 6.06 -3.47
N MET A 26 -6.48 7.20 -4.17
CA MET A 26 -6.12 8.50 -3.62
C MET A 26 -7.29 9.46 -3.80
N TYR A 27 -8.27 9.38 -2.90
CA TYR A 27 -9.45 10.25 -2.91
C TYR A 27 -9.21 11.50 -2.05
N ASN A 28 -10.07 12.52 -2.20
CA ASN A 28 -9.99 13.75 -1.40
C ASN A 28 -10.01 13.51 0.12
N GLY A 29 -10.64 12.42 0.58
CA GLY A 29 -10.69 12.04 1.99
C GLY A 29 -9.44 11.34 2.52
N CYS A 30 -8.44 11.08 1.67
CA CYS A 30 -7.17 10.50 2.10
C CYS A 30 -6.25 11.61 2.63
N PRO A 31 -5.86 11.56 3.91
CA PRO A 31 -4.91 12.51 4.46
C PRO A 31 -3.50 12.25 3.91
N ILE A 32 -2.65 13.27 3.86
CA ILE A 32 -1.30 13.17 3.28
C ILE A 32 -0.43 12.17 4.05
N GLU A 33 -0.67 12.03 5.35
CA GLU A 33 0.00 11.11 6.25
C GLU A 33 -0.23 9.64 5.84
N SER A 34 -1.41 9.31 5.30
CA SER A 34 -1.67 7.96 4.77
C SER A 34 -0.82 7.65 3.54
N VAL A 35 -0.53 8.66 2.73
CA VAL A 35 0.36 8.52 1.56
C VAL A 35 1.79 8.30 2.01
N GLN A 36 2.23 9.09 2.99
CA GLN A 36 3.57 8.98 3.56
C GLN A 36 3.78 7.60 4.18
N ALA A 37 2.82 7.11 4.97
CA ALA A 37 2.85 5.76 5.55
C ALA A 37 2.96 4.67 4.47
N LEU A 38 2.25 4.80 3.36
CA LEU A 38 2.35 3.86 2.24
C LEU A 38 3.74 3.90 1.57
N VAL A 39 4.28 5.09 1.33
CA VAL A 39 5.61 5.26 0.71
C VAL A 39 6.71 4.66 1.60
N ASP A 40 6.65 4.92 2.90
CA ASP A 40 7.64 4.41 3.85
C ASP A 40 7.56 2.88 3.95
N PHE A 41 6.35 2.32 4.01
CA PHE A 41 6.15 0.88 3.92
C PHE A 41 6.71 0.29 2.62
N MET A 42 6.49 0.94 1.47
CA MET A 42 7.00 0.45 0.18
C MET A 42 8.53 0.41 0.15
N ARG A 43 9.20 1.44 0.69
CA ARG A 43 10.67 1.50 0.79
C ARG A 43 11.22 0.44 1.71
N GLU A 44 10.60 0.25 2.88
CA GLU A 44 11.00 -0.81 3.82
C GLU A 44 10.78 -2.19 3.19
N PHE A 45 9.64 -2.40 2.54
CA PHE A 45 9.34 -3.64 1.84
C PHE A 45 10.38 -3.93 0.75
N GLU A 46 10.69 -2.96 -0.11
CA GLU A 46 11.73 -3.09 -1.13
C GLU A 46 13.07 -3.48 -0.49
N SER A 47 13.51 -2.77 0.55
CA SER A 47 14.80 -3.06 1.21
C SER A 47 14.90 -4.48 1.79
N ARG A 48 13.80 -5.10 2.21
CA ARG A 48 13.75 -6.44 2.82
C ARG A 48 13.66 -7.57 1.79
N TYR A 49 13.14 -7.28 0.60
CA TYR A 49 12.81 -8.27 -0.43
C TYR A 49 13.50 -8.02 -1.78
N SER A 50 14.42 -7.05 -1.86
CA SER A 50 15.26 -6.78 -3.03
C SER A 50 16.33 -7.83 -3.27
#